data_AF-A0A6C0W3P4-F1
#
_entry.id   AF-A0A6C0W3P4-F1
#
_cell.length_a   1.000
_cell.length_b   1.000
_cell.length_c   1.000
_cell.angle_alpha   90.00
_cell.angle_beta   90.00
_cell.angle_gamma   90.00
#
_symmetry.space_group_name_H-M   'P 1'
#
loop_
_entity.id
_entity.type
_entity.pdbx_description
1 polymer ?
#
loop_
_entity_poly.entity_id
_entity_poly.type
_entity_poly.pdbx_seq_one_letter_code
_entity_poly.pdbx_strand_id
1 'polypeptide(L)'
;MWLKIMMEEVHLQIRMMIKKIRVRIRVRIVTAIQKIVAAIQKIVANNNMIQIIKNNIHKYKESFSFAFLLSYLDLNIPNDAEPITQISFGFLILSLIVLSCFTNVIGYLSFVLLIKYYKLGDKYPKFNKILSLFEKSSIMVVVIEGLVGYIFLFAIIIFSFLYLTQAFT
;
A
#
# COMPACT_ATOMS: atom_id res chain seq x y z
N MET A 1 -47.38 4.82 -39.57
CA MET A 1 -47.89 4.65 -38.18
C MET A 1 -47.48 3.30 -37.60
N TRP A 2 -47.78 2.18 -38.25
CA TRP A 2 -47.42 0.82 -37.81
C TRP A 2 -45.92 0.56 -37.55
N LEU A 3 -45.04 1.02 -38.45
CA LEU A 3 -43.59 0.88 -38.28
C LEU A 3 -43.04 1.54 -37.00
N LYS A 4 -43.65 2.65 -36.56
CA LYS A 4 -43.22 3.37 -35.35
C LYS A 4 -43.57 2.59 -34.08
N ILE A 5 -44.77 1.99 -34.04
CA ILE A 5 -45.23 1.15 -32.94
C ILE A 5 -44.35 -0.10 -32.83
N MET A 6 -44.07 -0.75 -33.97
CA MET A 6 -43.21 -1.93 -34.02
C MET A 6 -41.77 -1.65 -33.55
N MET A 7 -41.22 -0.49 -33.93
CA MET A 7 -39.89 -0.06 -33.47
C MET A 7 -39.85 0.21 -31.96
N GLU A 8 -40.89 0.80 -31.38
CA GLU A 8 -40.95 1.06 -29.92
C GLU A 8 -41.01 -0.24 -29.09
N GLU A 9 -41.76 -1.24 -29.55
CA GLU A 9 -41.81 -2.55 -28.87
C GLU A 9 -40.45 -3.24 -28.87
N VAL A 10 -39.74 -3.23 -29.99
CA VAL A 10 -38.38 -3.78 -30.11
C VAL A 10 -37.42 -3.06 -29.17
N HIS A 11 -37.47 -1.72 -29.12
CA HIS A 11 -36.65 -0.94 -28.18
C HIS A 11 -36.97 -1.25 -26.72
N LEU A 12 -38.24 -1.51 -26.39
CA LEU A 12 -38.65 -1.86 -25.04
C LEU A 12 -38.10 -3.24 -24.64
N GLN A 13 -38.20 -4.23 -25.53
CA GLN A 13 -37.63 -5.57 -25.31
C GLN A 13 -36.11 -5.52 -25.14
N ILE A 14 -35.40 -4.74 -25.95
CA ILE A 14 -33.95 -4.54 -25.82
C ILE A 14 -33.60 -3.93 -24.45
N ARG A 15 -34.33 -2.88 -24.02
CA ARG A 15 -34.10 -2.25 -22.71
C ARG A 15 -34.33 -3.22 -21.56
N MET A 16 -35.38 -4.04 -21.63
CA MET A 16 -35.64 -5.08 -20.63
C MET A 16 -34.54 -6.15 -20.60
N MET A 17 -34.04 -6.59 -21.76
CA MET A 17 -32.93 -7.54 -21.85
C MET A 17 -31.64 -6.99 -21.24
N ILE A 18 -31.27 -5.75 -21.56
CA ILE A 18 -30.08 -5.07 -21.00
C ILE A 18 -30.19 -4.96 -19.47
N LYS A 19 -31.36 -4.58 -18.96
CA LYS A 19 -31.61 -4.47 -17.50
C LYS A 19 -31.44 -5.84 -16.82
N LYS A 20 -31.98 -6.92 -17.42
CA LYS A 20 -31.87 -8.29 -16.90
C LYS A 20 -30.42 -8.81 -16.92
N ILE A 21 -29.63 -8.44 -17.93
CA ILE A 21 -28.19 -8.77 -18.00
C ILE A 21 -27.41 -8.03 -16.91
N ARG A 22 -27.64 -6.73 -16.75
CA ARG A 22 -26.97 -5.91 -15.73
C ARG A 22 -27.21 -6.45 -14.31
N VAL A 23 -28.45 -6.84 -14.01
CA VAL A 23 -28.80 -7.43 -12.70
C VAL A 23 -28.09 -8.77 -12.49
N ARG A 24 -28.07 -9.65 -13.50
CA ARG A 24 -27.36 -10.95 -13.39
C ARG A 24 -25.86 -10.79 -13.13
N ILE A 25 -25.22 -9.81 -13.78
CA ILE A 25 -23.80 -9.51 -13.55
C ILE A 25 -23.57 -9.02 -12.12
N ARG A 26 -24.38 -8.06 -11.63
CA ARG A 26 -24.26 -7.56 -10.25
C ARG A 26 -24.39 -8.67 -9.21
N VAL A 27 -25.37 -9.54 -9.36
CA VAL A 27 -25.59 -10.67 -8.42
C VAL A 27 -24.37 -11.59 -8.38
N ARG A 28 -23.81 -11.96 -9.54
CA ARG A 28 -22.60 -12.80 -9.58
C ARG A 28 -21.41 -12.14 -8.89
N ILE A 29 -21.18 -10.85 -9.14
CA ILE A 29 -20.10 -10.09 -8.48
C ILE A 29 -20.28 -10.08 -6.96
N VAL A 30 -21.48 -9.74 -6.46
CA VAL A 30 -21.75 -9.69 -5.01
C VAL A 30 -21.55 -11.06 -4.37
N THR A 31 -22.02 -12.14 -4.99
CA THR A 31 -21.82 -13.50 -4.46
C THR A 31 -20.35 -13.94 -4.44
N ALA A 32 -19.54 -13.50 -5.41
CA ALA A 32 -18.11 -13.78 -5.42
C ALA A 32 -17.39 -13.03 -4.29
N ILE A 33 -17.72 -11.76 -4.09
CA ILE A 33 -17.19 -10.94 -2.99
C ILE A 33 -17.54 -11.57 -1.63
N GLN A 34 -18.79 -12.00 -1.43
CA GLN A 34 -19.22 -12.63 -0.17
C GLN A 34 -18.44 -13.91 0.13
N LYS A 35 -18.13 -14.73 -0.88
CA LYS A 35 -17.31 -15.95 -0.70
C LYS A 35 -15.87 -15.62 -0.27
N ILE A 36 -15.28 -14.58 -0.87
CA ILE A 36 -13.94 -14.11 -0.51
C ILE A 36 -13.92 -13.61 0.93
N VAL A 37 -14.90 -12.79 1.32
CA VAL A 37 -15.03 -12.28 2.69
C VAL A 37 -15.18 -13.41 3.71
N ALA A 38 -16.02 -14.41 3.41
CA ALA A 38 -16.19 -15.58 4.29
C ALA A 38 -14.90 -16.40 4.43
N ALA A 39 -14.12 -16.55 3.35
CA ALA A 39 -12.82 -17.22 3.40
C ALA A 39 -11.82 -16.45 4.28
N ILE A 40 -11.77 -15.12 4.14
CA ILE A 40 -10.92 -14.25 4.98
C ILE A 40 -11.33 -14.36 6.45
N GLN A 41 -12.63 -14.27 6.75
CA GLN A 41 -13.14 -14.40 8.12
C GLN A 41 -12.78 -15.75 8.73
N LYS A 42 -12.79 -16.83 7.96
CA LYS A 42 -12.39 -18.17 8.41
C LYS A 42 -10.89 -18.26 8.71
N ILE A 43 -10.05 -17.58 7.93
CA ILE A 43 -8.60 -17.48 8.17
C ILE A 43 -8.33 -16.66 9.43
N VAL A 44 -9.05 -15.55 9.63
CA VAL A 44 -8.91 -14.68 10.80
C VAL A 44 -9.43 -15.34 12.08
N ALA A 45 -10.56 -16.06 12.01
CA ALA A 45 -11.12 -16.78 13.15
C ALA A 45 -10.29 -18.01 13.59
N ASN A 46 -9.35 -18.45 12.74
CA ASN A 46 -8.41 -19.49 13.12
C ASN A 46 -7.31 -18.90 14.02
N ASN A 47 -7.62 -18.86 15.33
CA ASN A 47 -6.79 -18.28 16.39
C ASN A 47 -5.32 -18.75 16.40
N ASN A 48 -5.02 -19.91 15.82
CA ASN A 48 -3.66 -20.45 15.77
C ASN A 48 -2.71 -19.56 14.95
N MET A 49 -3.16 -18.95 13.85
CA MET A 49 -2.33 -18.03 13.05
C MET A 49 -2.11 -16.70 13.77
N ILE A 50 -3.15 -16.16 14.41
CA ILE A 50 -3.06 -14.93 15.20
C ILE A 50 -2.14 -15.12 16.40
N GLN A 51 -2.17 -16.27 17.08
CA GLN A 51 -1.24 -16.57 18.18
C GLN A 51 0.21 -16.72 17.70
N ILE A 52 0.45 -17.37 16.55
CA ILE A 52 1.80 -17.47 15.95
C ILE A 52 2.34 -16.09 15.57
N ILE A 53 1.51 -15.22 15.01
CA ILE A 53 1.88 -13.84 14.69
C ILE A 53 2.14 -13.06 15.99
N LYS A 54 1.27 -13.14 17.00
CA LYS A 54 1.38 -12.43 18.27
C LYS A 54 2.66 -12.82 19.06
N ASN A 55 3.03 -14.10 19.04
CA ASN A 55 4.28 -14.56 19.66
C ASN A 55 5.54 -14.12 18.90
N ASN A 56 5.45 -13.93 17.58
CA ASN A 56 6.59 -13.49 16.76
C ASN A 56 6.70 -11.95 16.64
N ILE A 57 5.63 -11.18 16.85
CA ILE A 57 5.65 -9.70 16.81
C ILE A 57 6.66 -9.13 17.82
N HIS A 58 6.87 -9.77 18.97
CA HIS A 58 7.86 -9.33 19.94
C HIS A 58 9.30 -9.34 19.42
N LYS A 59 9.60 -10.10 18.34
CA LYS A 59 10.90 -10.11 17.66
C LYS A 59 11.05 -9.07 16.55
N TYR A 60 9.96 -8.44 16.08
CA TYR A 60 9.98 -7.48 14.96
C TYR A 60 9.81 -6.03 15.41
N LYS A 61 10.19 -5.70 16.65
CA LYS A 61 10.02 -4.36 17.24
C LYS A 61 10.86 -3.25 16.60
N GLU A 62 11.72 -3.52 15.62
CA GLU A 62 12.85 -2.62 15.31
C GLU A 62 12.97 -2.17 13.85
N SER A 63 11.86 -1.86 13.16
CA SER A 63 11.98 -1.23 11.82
C SER A 63 10.90 -0.21 11.52
N PHE A 64 10.59 0.67 12.47
CA PHE A 64 9.70 1.80 12.21
C PHE A 64 10.39 3.15 12.49
N SER A 65 11.52 3.38 11.82
CA SER A 65 12.02 4.76 11.63
C SER A 65 10.94 5.66 11.04
N PHE A 66 10.05 5.09 10.21
CA PHE A 66 8.88 5.76 9.68
C PHE A 66 7.88 6.22 10.76
N ALA A 67 7.58 5.40 11.78
CA ALA A 67 6.63 5.80 12.84
C ALA A 67 7.18 6.96 13.68
N PHE A 68 8.50 7.01 13.86
CA PHE A 68 9.16 8.13 14.50
C PHE A 68 9.05 9.43 13.67
N LEU A 69 9.28 9.36 12.35
CA LEU A 69 9.06 10.50 11.47
C LEU A 69 7.60 10.98 11.50
N LEU A 70 6.64 10.04 11.48
CA LEU A 70 5.22 10.36 11.47
C LEU A 70 4.76 10.99 12.79
N SER A 71 5.38 10.62 13.91
CA SER A 71 5.08 11.22 15.22
C SER A 71 5.51 12.69 15.35
N TYR A 72 6.48 13.12 14.54
CA TYR A 72 6.94 14.51 14.49
C TYR A 72 6.10 15.40 13.56
N LEU A 73 5.39 14.80 12.61
CA LEU A 73 4.47 15.52 11.74
C LEU A 73 3.08 15.52 12.39
N ASP A 74 2.62 16.69 12.83
CA ASP A 74 1.22 16.86 13.25
C ASP A 74 0.31 16.80 12.02
N LEU A 75 -0.14 15.60 11.66
CA LEU A 75 -0.97 15.33 10.48
C LEU A 75 -2.46 15.64 10.69
N ASN A 76 -2.78 16.58 11.58
CA ASN A 76 -4.15 16.94 11.89
C ASN A 76 -4.69 17.90 10.82
N ILE A 77 -5.20 17.34 9.73
CA ILE A 77 -5.78 18.10 8.62
C ILE A 77 -7.22 18.47 9.02
N PRO A 78 -7.58 19.76 9.12
CA PRO A 78 -8.96 20.14 9.39
C PRO A 78 -9.86 19.68 8.23
N ASN A 79 -11.03 19.14 8.56
CA ASN A 79 -11.98 18.63 7.56
C ASN A 79 -12.47 19.73 6.58
N ASP A 80 -12.33 20.99 6.99
CA ASP A 80 -12.74 22.18 6.24
C ASP A 80 -11.61 22.74 5.35
N ALA A 81 -10.47 22.06 5.30
CA ALA A 81 -9.32 22.49 4.51
C ALA A 81 -9.61 22.42 3.00
N GLU A 82 -9.05 23.35 2.24
CA GLU A 82 -9.21 23.39 0.78
C GLU A 82 -8.75 22.06 0.14
N PRO A 83 -9.42 21.57 -0.93
CA PRO A 83 -9.08 20.30 -1.57
C PRO A 83 -7.60 20.17 -1.97
N ILE A 84 -7.00 21.28 -2.39
CA ILE A 84 -5.57 21.35 -2.75
C ILE A 84 -4.67 21.06 -1.54
N THR A 85 -5.01 21.59 -0.38
CA THR A 85 -4.23 21.35 0.85
C THR A 85 -4.31 19.90 1.28
N GLN A 86 -5.50 19.28 1.23
CA GLN A 86 -5.67 17.85 1.54
C GLN A 86 -4.86 16.96 0.60
N ILE A 87 -4.90 17.24 -0.70
CA ILE A 87 -4.12 16.51 -1.71
C ILE A 87 -2.62 16.67 -1.47
N SER A 88 -2.16 17.88 -1.16
CA SER A 88 -0.75 18.18 -0.91
C SER A 88 -0.21 17.41 0.30
N PHE A 89 -1.00 17.30 1.38
CA PHE A 89 -0.65 16.45 2.53
C PHE A 89 -0.59 14.97 2.15
N GLY A 90 -1.50 14.48 1.32
CA GLY A 90 -1.46 13.11 0.80
C GLY A 90 -0.18 12.80 0.02
N PHE A 91 0.23 13.70 -0.88
CA PHE A 91 1.49 13.58 -1.62
C PHE A 91 2.71 13.66 -0.70
N LEU A 92 2.68 14.52 0.32
CA LEU A 92 3.75 14.67 1.30
C LEU A 92 3.94 13.37 2.11
N ILE A 93 2.85 12.76 2.59
CA ILE A 93 2.91 11.49 3.31
C ILE A 93 3.46 10.38 2.41
N LEU A 94 2.94 10.24 1.19
CA LEU A 94 3.44 9.23 0.24
C LEU A 94 4.93 9.41 -0.05
N SER A 95 5.36 10.66 -0.24
CA SER A 95 6.77 10.98 -0.49
C SER A 95 7.66 10.67 0.71
N LEU A 96 7.18 10.94 1.94
CA LEU A 96 7.89 10.55 3.17
C LEU A 96 8.06 9.04 3.29
N ILE A 97 7.02 8.26 2.96
CA ILE A 97 7.08 6.79 2.99
C ILE A 97 8.16 6.29 2.03
N VAL A 98 8.15 6.81 0.79
CA VAL A 98 9.14 6.46 -0.24
C VAL A 98 10.54 6.82 0.24
N LEU A 99 10.74 8.03 0.77
CA LEU A 99 12.04 8.49 1.27
C LEU A 99 12.57 7.62 2.41
N SER A 100 11.70 7.25 3.35
CA SER A 100 12.06 6.37 4.48
C SER A 100 12.48 4.98 3.99
N CYS A 101 11.75 4.42 3.04
CA CYS A 101 12.10 3.14 2.41
C CYS A 101 13.48 3.18 1.73
N PHE A 102 13.73 4.17 0.88
CA PHE A 102 15.02 4.29 0.20
C PHE A 102 16.17 4.55 1.18
N THR A 103 15.95 5.36 2.22
CA THR A 103 16.94 5.60 3.28
C THR A 103 17.31 4.28 3.97
N ASN A 104 16.34 3.41 4.22
CA ASN A 104 16.60 2.11 4.85
C ASN A 104 17.41 1.18 3.94
N VAL A 105 17.04 1.10 2.65
CA VAL A 105 17.76 0.30 1.65
C VAL A 105 19.20 0.79 1.46
N ILE A 106 19.40 2.10 1.32
CA ILE A 106 20.72 2.72 1.16
C ILE A 106 21.56 2.54 2.42
N GLY A 107 20.96 2.72 3.60
CA GLY A 107 21.60 2.48 4.88
C GLY A 107 22.12 1.05 4.99
N TYR A 108 21.26 0.07 4.68
CA TYR A 108 21.63 -1.34 4.67
C TYR A 108 22.81 -1.64 3.72
N LEU A 109 22.72 -1.20 2.46
CA LEU A 109 23.79 -1.41 1.47
C LEU A 109 25.10 -0.78 1.91
N SER A 110 25.05 0.44 2.45
CA SER A 110 26.22 1.15 2.97
C SER A 110 26.87 0.37 4.12
N PHE A 111 26.07 -0.16 5.05
CA PHE A 111 26.56 -0.98 6.17
C PHE A 111 27.21 -2.28 5.70
N VAL A 112 26.59 -3.00 4.75
CA VAL A 112 27.18 -4.22 4.18
C VAL A 112 28.53 -3.94 3.52
N LEU A 113 28.64 -2.84 2.77
CA LEU A 113 29.90 -2.42 2.15
C LEU A 113 30.97 -2.07 3.20
N LEU A 114 30.60 -1.30 4.23
CA LEU A 114 31.48 -0.95 5.34
C LEU A 114 32.02 -2.19 6.06
N ILE A 115 31.17 -3.18 6.35
CA ILE A 115 31.61 -4.44 6.97
C ILE A 115 32.60 -5.18 6.06
N LYS A 116 32.27 -5.31 4.77
CA LYS A 116 33.07 -6.06 3.80
C LYS A 116 34.46 -5.46 3.56
N TYR A 117 34.57 -4.13 3.48
CA TYR A 117 35.81 -3.46 3.10
C TYR A 117 36.63 -2.92 4.28
N TYR A 118 35.99 -2.53 5.39
CA TYR A 118 36.66 -1.79 6.47
C TYR A 118 36.89 -2.60 7.76
N LYS A 119 36.46 -3.87 7.86
CA LYS A 119 36.56 -4.70 9.09
C LYS A 119 36.22 -3.91 10.36
N LEU A 120 35.13 -3.13 10.31
CA LEU A 120 34.76 -2.18 11.37
C LEU A 120 34.48 -2.85 12.73
N GLY A 121 34.17 -4.14 12.74
CA GLY A 121 33.97 -4.92 13.97
C GLY A 121 35.20 -4.91 14.89
N ASP A 122 36.42 -4.93 14.33
CA ASP A 122 37.66 -4.93 15.14
C ASP A 122 38.07 -3.52 15.57
N LYS A 123 37.77 -2.50 14.75
CA LYS A 123 38.26 -1.13 14.97
C LYS A 123 37.36 -0.29 15.87
N TYR A 124 36.05 -0.58 15.91
CA TYR A 124 35.10 0.18 16.73
C TYR A 124 34.05 -0.72 17.43
N PRO A 125 34.34 -1.24 18.64
CA PRO A 125 33.45 -2.15 19.36
C PRO A 125 32.11 -1.49 19.79
N LYS A 126 32.02 -0.15 19.82
CA LYS A 126 30.77 0.56 20.11
C LYS A 126 29.74 0.44 18.98
N PHE A 127 30.19 0.33 17.73
CA PHE A 127 29.31 0.13 16.57
C PHE A 127 28.90 -1.34 16.40
N ASN A 128 29.47 -2.25 17.18
CA ASN A 128 29.18 -3.68 17.07
C ASN A 128 27.70 -4.01 17.39
N LYS A 129 27.07 -3.25 18.29
CA LYS A 129 25.61 -3.36 18.54
C LYS A 129 24.79 -3.00 17.31
N ILE A 130 25.15 -1.91 16.62
CA ILE A 130 24.47 -1.47 15.38
C ILE A 130 24.74 -2.49 14.27
N LEU A 131 25.98 -2.99 14.15
CA LEU A 131 26.35 -4.07 13.21
C LEU A 131 25.46 -5.30 13.41
N SER A 132 25.29 -5.76 14.65
CA SER A 132 24.49 -6.97 14.93
C SER A 132 23.00 -6.84 14.59
N LEU A 133 22.45 -5.61 14.53
CA LEU A 133 21.08 -5.36 14.07
C LEU A 133 20.98 -5.55 12.55
N PHE A 134 21.95 -5.04 11.80
CA PHE A 134 22.00 -5.18 10.34
C PHE A 134 22.38 -6.59 9.89
N GLU A 135 23.24 -7.29 10.64
CA GLU A 135 23.63 -8.67 10.37
C GLU A 135 22.48 -9.67 10.55
N LYS A 136 21.57 -9.40 11.50
CA LYS A 136 20.32 -10.17 11.67
C LYS A 136 19.22 -9.78 10.69
N SER A 137 19.32 -8.62 10.06
CA SER A 137 18.32 -8.18 9.08
C SER A 137 18.52 -8.97 7.79
N SER A 138 17.55 -9.85 7.49
CA SER A 138 17.57 -10.68 6.30
C SER A 138 17.54 -9.80 5.06
N ILE A 139 18.40 -10.10 4.09
CA ILE A 139 18.41 -9.46 2.75
C ILE A 139 16.98 -9.45 2.16
N MET A 140 16.15 -10.46 2.45
CA MET A 140 14.76 -10.50 2.02
C MET A 140 13.92 -9.33 2.53
N VAL A 141 14.13 -8.87 3.77
CA VAL A 141 13.39 -7.74 4.36
C VAL A 141 13.70 -6.46 3.58
N VAL A 142 14.97 -6.24 3.26
CA VAL A 142 15.42 -5.07 2.47
C VAL A 142 14.85 -5.10 1.05
N VAL A 143 14.79 -6.28 0.43
CA VAL A 143 14.17 -6.45 -0.89
C VAL A 143 12.67 -6.16 -0.83
N ILE A 144 11.96 -6.65 0.20
CA ILE A 144 10.53 -6.38 0.39
C ILE A 144 10.29 -4.88 0.61
N GLU A 145 11.08 -4.24 1.48
CA GLU A 145 10.97 -2.80 1.70
C GLU A 145 11.20 -2.03 0.40
N GLY A 146 12.26 -2.34 -0.35
CA GLY A 146 12.52 -1.73 -1.65
C GLY A 146 11.35 -1.86 -2.63
N LEU A 147 10.75 -3.06 -2.73
CA LEU A 147 9.55 -3.28 -3.56
C LEU A 147 8.36 -2.43 -3.10
N VAL A 148 8.13 -2.34 -1.80
CA VAL A 148 7.08 -1.49 -1.21
C VAL A 148 7.33 -0.02 -1.57
N GLY A 149 8.57 0.47 -1.45
CA GLY A 149 8.95 1.82 -1.87
C GLY A 149 8.66 2.09 -3.34
N TYR A 150 8.98 1.14 -4.22
CA TYR A 150 8.67 1.24 -5.65
C TYR A 150 7.16 1.33 -5.92
N ILE A 151 6.34 0.57 -5.20
CA ILE A 151 4.87 0.62 -5.33
C ILE A 151 4.35 2.03 -4.97
N PHE A 152 4.82 2.61 -3.87
CA PHE A 152 4.40 3.96 -3.47
C PHE A 152 4.88 5.03 -4.47
N LEU A 153 6.10 4.89 -5.01
CA LEU A 153 6.60 5.78 -6.06
C LEU A 153 5.71 5.71 -7.30
N PHE A 154 5.32 4.50 -7.71
CA PHE A 154 4.40 4.30 -8.83
C PHE A 154 3.04 4.94 -8.57
N ALA A 155 2.52 4.83 -7.34
CA ALA A 155 1.29 5.50 -6.94
C ALA A 155 1.41 7.03 -7.06
N ILE A 156 2.52 7.64 -6.59
CA ILE A 156 2.77 9.08 -6.75
C ILE A 156 2.70 9.48 -8.22
N ILE A 157 3.39 8.74 -9.11
CA ILE A 157 3.40 9.03 -10.56
C ILE A 157 1.98 8.98 -11.14
N ILE A 158 1.21 7.95 -10.83
CA ILE A 158 -0.18 7.80 -11.32
C ILE A 158 -1.05 8.96 -10.82
N PHE A 159 -0.98 9.28 -9.53
CA PHE A 159 -1.75 10.38 -8.94
C PHE A 159 -1.36 11.74 -9.54
N SER A 160 -0.07 12.00 -9.75
CA SER A 160 0.39 13.22 -10.40
C SER A 160 -0.11 13.33 -11.84
N PHE A 161 -0.11 12.22 -12.58
CA PHE A 161 -0.63 12.19 -13.96
C PHE A 161 -2.14 12.44 -14.01
N LEU A 162 -2.90 11.81 -13.11
CA LEU A 162 -4.35 12.03 -12.99
C LEU A 162 -4.68 13.50 -12.69
N TYR A 163 -3.94 14.11 -11.76
CA TYR A 163 -4.11 15.52 -11.43
C TYR A 163 -3.81 16.42 -12.63
N LEU A 164 -2.72 16.14 -13.36
CA LEU A 164 -2.37 16.88 -14.57
C LEU A 164 -3.50 16.80 -15.61
N THR A 165 -4.06 15.61 -15.85
CA THR A 165 -5.16 15.45 -16.82
C THR A 165 -6.44 16.19 -16.42
N GLN A 166 -6.75 16.29 -15.13
CA GLN A 166 -7.90 17.06 -14.66
C GLN A 166 -7.70 18.57 -14.77
N ALA A 167 -6.46 19.06 -14.69
CA ALA A 167 -6.16 20.48 -14.82
C ALA A 167 -6.30 21.01 -16.27
N PHE A 168 -6.31 20.13 -17.28
CA PHE A 168 -6.39 20.49 -18.70
C PHE A 168 -7.77 20.24 -19.34
N THR A 169 -8.77 19.80 -18.57
CA THR A 169 -10.18 19.60 -19.00
C THR A 169 -11.11 20.49 -18.20
#